data_AF-A0A5D2F6L5-F1
#
_entry.id   AF-A0A5D2F6L5-F1
#
_cell.length_a   1.000
_cell.length_b   1.000
_cell.length_c   1.000
_cell.angle_alpha   90.00
_cell.angle_beta   90.00
_cell.angle_gamma   90.00
#
_symmetry.space_group_name_H-M   'P 1'
#
loop_
_entity.id
_entity.type
_entity.pdbx_description
1 polymer ?
#
loop_
_entity_poly.entity_id
_entity_poly.type
_entity_poly.pdbx_seq_one_letter_code
_entity_poly.pdbx_strand_id
1 'polypeptide(L)'
;MTGKEDLHVVKPTTTVDEALEALVEHRITGFPVIDDDWKLTFNEVQKLLNKTNGQVVGDLMTPAPLVVRETTNLKDVARLLLETKYRRLSVVDVEGKLRLLSSLSLS
;
A
#
# COMPACT_ATOMS: atom_id res chain seq x y z
N MET A 1 -3.30 0.66 14.88
CA MET A 1 -2.59 -0.19 13.90
C MET A 1 -3.61 -1.16 13.35
N THR A 2 -3.56 -1.45 12.05
CA THR A 2 -4.51 -2.37 11.41
C THR A 2 -3.80 -3.70 11.17
N GLY A 3 -4.30 -4.78 11.79
CA GLY A 3 -3.78 -6.14 11.64
C GLY A 3 -4.07 -6.71 10.26
N LYS A 4 -3.36 -7.79 9.87
CA LYS A 4 -3.42 -8.39 8.53
C LYS A 4 -4.85 -8.75 8.11
N GLU A 5 -5.63 -9.28 9.03
CA GLU A 5 -7.02 -9.71 8.87
C GLU A 5 -7.98 -8.57 8.54
N ASP A 6 -7.64 -7.35 8.95
CA ASP A 6 -8.42 -6.13 8.72
C ASP A 6 -7.83 -5.27 7.59
N LEU A 7 -6.79 -5.77 6.90
CA LEU A 7 -6.20 -5.07 5.77
C LEU A 7 -7.05 -5.27 4.52
N HIS A 8 -7.61 -4.17 4.03
CA HIS A 8 -8.01 -4.11 2.64
C HIS A 8 -6.77 -3.92 1.77
N VAL A 9 -6.56 -4.84 0.83
CA VAL A 9 -5.42 -4.90 -0.09
C VAL A 9 -5.96 -5.06 -1.51
N VAL A 10 -5.17 -4.65 -2.51
CA VAL A 10 -5.47 -4.89 -3.93
C VAL A 10 -4.26 -5.49 -4.63
N LYS A 11 -4.43 -5.98 -5.85
CA LYS A 11 -3.35 -6.51 -6.69
C LYS A 11 -2.97 -5.50 -7.78
N PRO A 12 -1.76 -5.57 -8.35
CA PRO A 12 -1.38 -4.70 -9.46
C PRO A 12 -2.32 -4.82 -10.68
N THR A 13 -2.93 -6.00 -10.85
CA THR A 13 -3.87 -6.31 -11.94
C THR A 13 -5.32 -5.94 -11.63
N THR A 14 -5.63 -5.52 -10.39
CA THR A 14 -6.96 -5.00 -10.02
C THR A 14 -7.29 -3.81 -10.91
N THR A 15 -8.51 -3.75 -11.42
CA THR A 15 -8.93 -2.63 -12.28
C THR A 15 -9.09 -1.36 -11.45
N VAL A 16 -8.89 -0.19 -12.07
CA VAL A 16 -9.07 1.08 -11.35
C VAL A 16 -10.52 1.24 -10.86
N ASP A 17 -11.51 0.84 -11.65
CA ASP A 17 -12.93 0.96 -11.27
C ASP A 17 -13.26 0.13 -10.03
N GLU A 18 -12.82 -1.13 -9.98
CA GLU A 18 -12.96 -2.01 -8.82
C GLU A 18 -12.27 -1.43 -7.58
N ALA A 19 -11.05 -0.89 -7.75
CA ALA A 19 -10.34 -0.26 -6.64
C ALA A 19 -11.07 0.99 -6.14
N LEU A 20 -11.61 1.82 -7.04
CA LEU A 20 -12.37 3.03 -6.67
C LEU A 20 -13.66 2.69 -5.92
N GLU A 21 -14.39 1.66 -6.37
CA GLU A 21 -15.58 1.17 -5.69
C GLU A 21 -15.25 0.72 -4.26
N ALA A 22 -14.17 -0.08 -4.10
CA ALA A 22 -13.71 -0.53 -2.80
C ALA A 22 -13.26 0.62 -1.87
N LEU A 23 -12.65 1.70 -2.41
CA LEU A 23 -12.31 2.89 -1.60
C LEU A 23 -13.56 3.53 -0.99
N VAL A 24 -14.62 3.65 -1.78
CA VAL A 24 -15.90 4.24 -1.36
C VAL A 24 -16.59 3.35 -0.35
N GLU A 25 -16.69 2.05 -0.65
CA GLU A 25 -17.35 1.06 0.19
C GLU A 25 -16.69 0.97 1.58
N HIS A 26 -15.37 0.84 1.62
CA HIS A 26 -14.63 0.67 2.87
C HIS A 26 -14.23 1.99 3.54
N ARG A 27 -14.57 3.14 2.94
CA ARG A 27 -14.26 4.49 3.45
C ARG A 27 -12.77 4.68 3.76
N ILE A 28 -11.91 4.18 2.88
CA ILE A 28 -10.45 4.31 2.99
C ILE A 28 -9.89 5.14 1.84
N THR A 29 -8.67 5.64 2.04
CA THR A 29 -8.04 6.60 1.11
C THR A 29 -6.98 5.99 0.22
N GLY A 30 -6.82 4.67 0.26
CA GLY A 30 -5.82 3.94 -0.52
C GLY A 30 -5.53 2.59 0.09
N PHE A 31 -5.02 1.68 -0.75
CA PHE A 31 -4.67 0.32 -0.41
C PHE A 31 -3.15 0.10 -0.52
N PRO A 32 -2.57 -0.76 0.32
CA PRO A 32 -1.35 -1.46 -0.05
C PRO A 32 -1.62 -2.41 -1.23
N VAL A 33 -0.65 -2.52 -2.12
CA VAL A 33 -0.73 -3.38 -3.32
C VAL A 33 0.19 -4.58 -3.15
N ILE A 34 -0.38 -5.79 -3.14
CA ILE A 34 0.36 -7.05 -2.91
C ILE A 34 0.29 -7.98 -4.13
N ASP A 35 1.27 -8.89 -4.24
CA ASP A 35 1.19 -10.02 -5.16
C ASP A 35 0.45 -11.22 -4.54
N ASP A 36 0.43 -12.35 -5.26
CA ASP A 36 -0.20 -13.59 -4.82
C ASP A 36 0.48 -14.20 -3.57
N ASP A 37 1.75 -13.88 -3.33
CA ASP A 37 2.55 -14.33 -2.19
C ASP A 37 2.47 -13.38 -0.98
N TRP A 38 1.58 -12.39 -1.00
CA TRP A 38 1.44 -11.33 -0.01
C TRP A 38 2.65 -10.39 0.11
N LYS A 39 3.55 -10.39 -0.87
CA LYS A 39 4.66 -9.44 -0.91
C LYS A 39 4.15 -8.08 -1.35
N LEU A 40 4.62 -7.04 -0.68
CA LEU A 40 4.30 -5.67 -1.07
C LEU A 40 5.00 -5.36 -2.40
N THR A 41 4.23 -4.92 -3.38
CA THR A 41 4.72 -4.72 -4.76
C THR A 41 4.96 -3.24 -5.06
N PHE A 42 5.92 -3.02 -5.95
CA PHE A 42 6.49 -1.73 -6.32
C PHE A 42 6.62 -1.72 -7.85
N ASN A 43 5.80 -0.94 -8.55
CA ASN A 43 5.82 -0.92 -10.02
C ASN A 43 6.62 0.30 -10.43
N GLU A 44 7.82 0.07 -10.95
CA GLU A 44 8.68 1.11 -11.52
C GLU A 44 8.25 1.58 -12.92
N VAL A 45 6.94 1.49 -13.26
CA VAL A 45 6.28 2.00 -14.49
C VAL A 45 6.18 0.99 -15.65
N GLN A 46 4.94 0.68 -16.06
CA GLN A 46 4.60 0.10 -17.38
C GLN A 46 3.84 1.12 -18.27
N LYS A 47 4.22 2.41 -18.23
CA LYS A 47 3.65 3.46 -19.12
C LYS A 47 4.13 3.32 -20.57
N LEU A 48 3.89 2.20 -21.23
CA LEU A 48 3.99 2.15 -22.70
C LEU A 48 2.94 1.24 -23.37
N LEU A 49 2.10 0.54 -22.62
CA LEU A 49 1.11 -0.37 -23.20
C LEU A 49 -0.25 -0.06 -22.58
N ASN A 50 -1.15 0.55 -23.35
CA ASN A 50 -2.62 0.44 -23.31
C ASN A 50 -3.31 1.77 -23.67
N LYS A 51 -3.27 2.10 -24.96
CA LYS A 51 -4.31 2.89 -25.61
C LYS A 51 -5.44 1.96 -26.06
N THR A 52 -6.13 1.31 -25.13
CA THR A 52 -7.50 0.76 -25.31
C THR A 52 -7.91 0.01 -24.04
N ASN A 53 -9.01 0.46 -23.42
CA ASN A 53 -9.78 -0.14 -22.32
C ASN A 53 -9.05 -0.57 -21.04
N GLY A 54 -9.23 0.23 -19.98
CA GLY A 54 -9.06 -0.16 -18.58
C GLY A 54 -7.66 0.08 -18.04
N GLN A 55 -7.51 1.12 -17.21
CA GLN A 55 -6.31 1.28 -16.39
C GLN A 55 -6.38 0.28 -15.22
N VAL A 56 -5.23 -0.26 -14.82
CA VAL A 56 -5.12 -1.11 -13.63
C VAL A 56 -4.41 -0.35 -12.50
N VAL A 57 -4.58 -0.81 -11.26
CA VAL A 57 -3.95 -0.22 -10.07
C VAL A 57 -2.42 -0.11 -10.25
N GLY A 58 -1.81 -1.12 -10.87
CA GLY A 58 -0.38 -1.16 -11.15
C GLY A 58 0.15 0.03 -11.95
N ASP A 59 -0.69 0.69 -12.75
CA ASP A 59 -0.31 1.85 -13.58
C ASP A 59 -0.27 3.17 -12.78
N LEU A 60 -1.00 3.21 -11.67
CA LEU A 60 -1.23 4.42 -10.86
C LEU A 60 -0.54 4.37 -9.49
N MET A 61 -0.13 3.18 -9.04
CA MET A 61 0.44 3.02 -7.71
C MET A 61 1.77 3.76 -7.54
N THR A 62 2.11 4.08 -6.29
CA THR A 62 3.42 4.69 -5.98
C THR A 62 4.51 3.64 -6.19
N PRO A 63 5.48 3.86 -7.10
CA PRO A 63 6.50 2.87 -7.42
C PRO A 63 7.34 2.43 -6.23
N ALA A 64 7.66 3.34 -5.31
CA ALA A 64 8.47 3.08 -4.13
C ALA A 64 7.82 3.73 -2.90
N PRO A 65 6.78 3.13 -2.32
CA PRO A 65 6.20 3.60 -1.08
C PRO A 65 7.19 3.41 0.06
N LEU A 66 6.98 4.16 1.15
CA LEU A 66 7.80 4.04 2.35
C LEU A 66 7.38 2.81 3.16
N VAL A 67 8.36 1.96 3.47
CA VAL A 67 8.16 0.64 4.08
C VAL A 67 9.16 0.45 5.22
N VAL A 68 8.71 -0.19 6.29
CA VAL A 68 9.55 -0.55 7.44
C VAL A 68 9.44 -2.04 7.74
N ARG A 69 10.43 -2.60 8.46
CA ARG A 69 10.36 -3.98 8.93
C ARG A 69 9.54 -4.08 10.21
N GLU A 70 8.91 -5.22 10.46
CA GLU A 70 8.20 -5.50 11.73
C GLU A 70 9.10 -5.42 12.97
N THR A 71 10.42 -5.54 12.79
CA THR A 71 11.43 -5.36 13.83
C THR A 71 11.83 -3.89 14.07
N THR A 72 11.31 -2.95 13.29
CA THR A 72 11.62 -1.51 13.41
C THR A 72 10.99 -0.97 14.69
N ASN A 73 11.76 -0.22 15.47
CA ASN A 73 11.27 0.35 16.73
C ASN A 73 10.17 1.39 16.48
N LEU A 74 9.14 1.40 17.34
CA LEU A 74 8.03 2.34 17.28
C LEU A 74 8.46 3.81 17.22
N LYS A 75 9.54 4.20 17.92
CA LYS A 75 10.07 5.56 17.90
C LYS A 75 10.54 5.97 16.50
N ASP A 76 11.20 5.06 15.79
CA ASP A 76 11.68 5.31 14.43
C ASP A 76 10.50 5.34 13.44
N VAL A 77 9.51 4.46 13.62
CA VAL A 77 8.26 4.48 12.85
C VAL A 77 7.52 5.81 13.03
N ALA A 78 7.37 6.28 14.26
CA ALA A 78 6.74 7.56 14.57
C ALA A 78 7.52 8.74 13.97
N ARG A 79 8.86 8.70 14.08
CA ARG A 79 9.74 9.70 13.48
C ARG A 79 9.56 9.76 11.96
N LEU A 80 9.56 8.62 11.27
CA LEU A 80 9.32 8.54 9.83
C LEU A 80 7.96 9.11 9.43
N LEU A 81 6.90 8.83 10.20
CA LEU A 81 5.57 9.39 9.94
C LEU A 81 5.51 10.92 10.14
N LEU A 82 6.30 11.47 11.07
CA LEU A 82 6.35 12.92 11.35
C LEU A 82 7.25 13.68 10.37
N GLU A 83 8.38 13.10 9.98
CA GLU A 83 9.37 13.75 9.12
C GLU A 83 9.05 13.61 7.62
N THR A 84 8.25 12.61 7.24
CA THR A 84 7.86 12.39 5.85
C THR A 84 6.44 12.86 5.55
N LYS A 85 6.11 13.01 4.26
CA LYS A 85 4.75 13.35 3.82
C LYS A 85 3.79 12.15 3.84
N TYR A 86 4.29 10.96 4.19
CA TYR A 86 3.49 9.74 4.19
C TYR A 86 2.62 9.67 5.45
N ARG A 87 1.30 9.58 5.25
CA ARG A 87 0.33 9.46 6.34
C ARG A 87 0.23 8.05 6.92
N ARG A 88 0.76 7.06 6.21
CA ARG A 88 0.74 5.63 6.55
C ARG A 88 2.04 4.97 6.13
N LEU A 89 2.44 3.95 6.88
CA LEU A 89 3.59 3.11 6.61
C LEU A 89 3.15 1.66 6.47
N SER A 90 3.64 1.00 5.43
CA SER A 90 3.52 -0.44 5.29
C SER A 90 4.61 -1.12 6.10
N VAL A 91 4.23 -2.14 6.87
CA VAL A 91 5.16 -2.92 7.68
C VAL A 91 5.25 -4.33 7.11
N VAL A 92 6.46 -4.75 6.78
CA VAL A 92 6.74 -6.05 6.16
C VAL A 92 7.63 -6.93 7.04
N ASP A 93 7.56 -8.24 6.81
CA ASP A 93 8.48 -9.19 7.44
C ASP A 93 9.83 -9.28 6.72
N VAL A 94 10.65 -10.27 7.11
CA VAL A 94 11.97 -10.51 6.50
C VAL A 94 11.92 -10.87 5.02
N GLU A 95 10.82 -11.49 4.56
CA GLU A 95 10.61 -11.94 3.18
C GLU A 95 9.93 -10.86 2.31
N GLY A 96 9.58 -9.71 2.90
CA GLY A 96 8.89 -8.62 2.21
C GLY A 96 7.36 -8.76 2.19
N LYS A 97 6.79 -9.70 2.96
CA LYS A 97 5.34 -9.88 3.05
C LYS A 97 4.72 -8.83 3.94
N LEU A 98 3.61 -8.26 3.49
CA LEU A 98 2.86 -7.27 4.26
C LEU A 98 2.26 -7.90 5.52
N ARG A 99 2.52 -7.27 6.67
CA ARG A 99 2.04 -7.72 7.98
C ARG A 99 0.99 -6.79 8.57
N LEU A 100 1.21 -5.48 8.49
CA LEU A 100 0.27 -4.50 9.03
C LEU A 100 0.44 -3.12 8.36
N LEU A 101 -0.56 -2.26 8.57
CA LEU A 101 -0.48 -0.84 8.26
C LEU A 101 -0.39 -0.02 9.54
N SER A 102 0.59 0.87 9.59
CA SER A 102 0.78 1.84 10.66
C SER A 102 0.40 3.25 10.19
N SER A 103 -0.26 4.02 11.05
CA SER A 103 -0.67 5.40 10.79
C SER A 103 -0.56 6.21 12.06
N LEU A 104 -0.17 7.48 11.96
CA LEU A 104 -0.19 8.39 13.10
C LEU A 104 -1.54 9.12 13.12
N SER A 105 -2.28 8.97 14.21
CA SER A 105 -3.46 9.81 14.48
C SER A 105 -3.01 10.95 15.38
N LEU A 106 -2.96 12.18 14.84
CA LEU A 106 -2.80 13.37 15.64
C LEU A 106 -4.19 13.74 16.17
N SER A 107 -4.45 13.41 17.43
CA SER A 107 -5.63 13.89 18.19
C SER A 107 -5.42 15.31 18.66
#